data_AF-A0A955RAA5-F1
#
_entry.id   AF-A0A955RAA5-F1
#
_cell.length_a   1.000
_cell.length_b   1.000
_cell.length_c   1.000
_cell.angle_alpha   90.00
_cell.angle_beta   90.00
_cell.angle_gamma   90.00
#
_symmetry.space_group_name_H-M   'P 1'
#
loop_
_entity.id
_entity.type
_entity.pdbx_description
1 polymer ?
#
loop_
_entity_poly.entity_id
_entity_poly.type
_entity_poly.pdbx_seq_one_letter_code
_entity_poly.pdbx_strand_id
1 'polypeptide(L)'
;MDTLPALLDRGAPGRDVAALLDEMDVAGRRAALQLLTGPQQRVLYEGAAQAEPLSLEDFVPGTLAPLKPIAHHGVNTLPLPASGRLFTKWMTRQTDGTVAGWNGSPWAWLIGPGYFVLRPSEGDEQRHGSVVVDYYRTPGGEMPAGWPWVRPNWLGLQALVYGWCHDHMRRVGHHVTIGAAWKWGRPVGSWFVLAREEG
;
A
#
# COMPACT_ATOMS: atom_id res chain seq x y z
N MET A 1 27.22 3.93 -3.41
CA MET A 1 25.99 3.97 -2.61
C MET A 1 25.45 2.56 -2.54
N ASP A 2 25.06 2.12 -1.35
CA ASP A 2 24.42 0.81 -1.18
C ASP A 2 23.01 0.83 -1.81
N THR A 3 22.66 -0.26 -2.49
CA THR A 3 21.31 -0.43 -3.04
C THR A 3 20.36 -0.90 -1.94
N LEU A 4 19.06 -0.64 -2.11
CA LEU A 4 18.04 -1.13 -1.17
C LEU A 4 18.10 -2.67 -0.97
N PRO A 5 18.21 -3.51 -2.03
CA PRO A 5 18.45 -4.94 -1.86
C PRO A 5 19.66 -5.27 -0.97
N ALA A 6 20.81 -4.62 -1.22
CA ALA A 6 22.03 -4.88 -0.47
C ALA A 6 21.92 -4.51 1.02
N LEU A 7 21.18 -3.45 1.36
CA LEU A 7 20.85 -3.10 2.74
C LEU A 7 20.01 -4.19 3.42
N LEU A 8 18.98 -4.68 2.74
CA LEU A 8 18.10 -5.70 3.30
C LEU A 8 18.81 -7.05 3.46
N ASP A 9 19.63 -7.45 2.48
CA ASP A 9 20.34 -8.74 2.49
C ASP A 9 21.35 -8.84 3.64
N ARG A 10 21.94 -7.72 4.06
CA ARG A 10 22.86 -7.67 5.22
C ARG A 10 22.16 -7.35 6.55
N GLY A 11 20.84 -7.20 6.56
CA GLY A 11 20.07 -6.89 7.75
C GLY A 11 20.34 -5.49 8.31
N ALA A 12 20.53 -4.49 7.45
CA ALA A 12 20.68 -3.10 7.88
C ALA A 12 19.48 -2.64 8.71
N PRO A 13 19.68 -1.78 9.73
CA PRO A 13 18.59 -1.29 10.56
C PRO A 13 17.60 -0.46 9.73
N GLY A 14 16.32 -0.49 10.10
CA GLY A 14 15.26 0.21 9.36
C GLY A 14 15.51 1.70 9.14
N ARG A 15 16.22 2.38 10.06
CA ARG A 15 16.62 3.79 9.90
C ARG A 15 17.55 4.05 8.71
N ASP A 16 18.42 3.10 8.38
CA ASP A 16 19.36 3.23 7.25
C ASP A 16 18.60 3.01 5.92
N VAL A 17 17.61 2.10 5.94
CA VAL A 17 16.68 1.90 4.83
C VAL A 17 15.82 3.15 4.60
N ALA A 18 15.28 3.73 5.67
CA ALA A 18 14.51 4.97 5.62
C ALA A 18 15.35 6.11 5.05
N ALA A 19 16.55 6.35 5.59
CA ALA A 19 17.45 7.40 5.14
C ALA A 19 17.77 7.29 3.64
N LEU A 20 18.10 6.08 3.15
CA LEU A 20 18.34 5.87 1.72
C LEU A 20 17.13 6.24 0.87
N LEU A 21 15.93 5.85 1.27
CA LEU A 21 14.70 6.06 0.50
C LEU A 21 14.20 7.51 0.56
N ASP A 22 14.43 8.19 1.68
CA ASP A 22 13.99 9.56 1.90
C ASP A 22 14.90 10.57 1.18
N GLU A 23 16.15 10.21 0.87
CA GLU A 23 17.05 10.99 0.01
C GLU A 23 16.72 10.88 -1.50
N MET A 24 16.00 9.84 -1.92
CA MET A 24 15.63 9.64 -3.32
C MET A 24 14.45 10.51 -3.72
N ASP A 25 14.37 10.89 -5.00
CA ASP A 25 13.14 11.43 -5.56
C ASP A 25 12.10 10.32 -5.82
N VAL A 26 10.91 10.70 -6.30
CA VAL A 26 9.83 9.74 -6.59
C VAL A 26 10.26 8.66 -7.58
N ALA A 27 11.05 9.00 -8.61
CA ALA A 27 11.51 8.06 -9.61
C ALA A 27 12.54 7.06 -9.04
N GLY A 28 13.49 7.55 -8.26
CA GLY A 28 14.51 6.78 -7.56
C GLY A 28 13.89 5.79 -6.58
N ARG A 29 12.94 6.24 -5.75
CA ARG A 29 12.19 5.36 -4.84
C ARG A 29 11.52 4.22 -5.60
N ARG A 30 10.79 4.55 -6.68
CA ARG A 30 10.12 3.53 -7.51
C ARG A 30 11.09 2.53 -8.11
N ALA A 31 12.21 3.00 -8.66
CA ALA A 31 13.24 2.14 -9.22
C ALA A 31 13.84 1.21 -8.15
N ALA A 32 14.14 1.72 -6.96
CA ALA A 32 14.67 0.93 -5.86
C ALA A 32 13.67 -0.16 -5.40
N LEU A 33 12.39 0.17 -5.28
CA LEU A 33 11.35 -0.77 -4.87
C LEU A 33 11.10 -1.89 -5.90
N GLN A 34 11.26 -1.61 -7.20
CA GLN A 34 11.09 -2.61 -8.27
C GLN A 34 12.16 -3.71 -8.25
N LEU A 35 13.30 -3.47 -7.60
CA LEU A 35 14.36 -4.46 -7.43
C LEU A 35 14.04 -5.50 -6.34
N LEU A 36 13.03 -5.25 -5.51
CA LEU A 36 12.76 -6.09 -4.34
C LEU A 36 12.17 -7.46 -4.71
N THR A 37 12.75 -8.49 -4.10
CA THR A 37 12.24 -9.85 -4.10
C THR A 37 11.22 -10.07 -2.97
N GLY A 38 10.46 -11.17 -3.05
CA GLY A 38 9.55 -11.57 -1.97
C GLY A 38 10.21 -11.70 -0.60
N PRO A 39 11.34 -12.44 -0.48
CA PRO A 39 12.08 -12.53 0.77
C PRO A 39 12.54 -11.17 1.32
N GLN A 40 12.99 -10.26 0.46
CA GLN A 40 13.41 -8.92 0.89
C GLN A 40 12.23 -8.06 1.36
N GLN A 41 11.07 -8.14 0.71
CA GLN A 41 9.86 -7.45 1.21
C GLN A 41 9.40 -8.02 2.56
N ARG A 42 9.52 -9.34 2.78
CA ARG A 42 9.28 -9.94 4.09
C ARG A 42 10.22 -9.36 5.16
N VAL A 43 11.52 -9.34 4.90
CA VAL A 43 12.53 -8.76 5.81
C VAL A 43 12.21 -7.29 6.09
N LEU A 44 11.85 -6.52 5.06
CA LEU A 44 11.46 -5.12 5.20
C LEU A 44 10.23 -4.95 6.09
N TYR A 45 9.20 -5.77 5.90
CA TYR A 45 7.97 -5.71 6.70
C TYR A 45 8.23 -6.05 8.16
N GLU A 46 8.99 -7.13 8.42
CA GLU A 46 9.38 -7.56 9.76
C GLU A 46 10.25 -6.49 10.45
N GLY A 47 11.24 -5.94 9.75
CA GLY A 47 12.12 -4.87 10.26
C GLY A 47 11.38 -3.55 10.55
N ALA A 48 10.29 -3.28 9.83
CA ALA A 48 9.44 -2.11 10.06
C ALA A 48 8.54 -2.21 11.30
N ALA A 49 8.58 -3.31 12.07
CA ALA A 49 7.75 -3.50 13.27
C ALA A 49 7.95 -2.42 14.34
N GLN A 50 9.16 -1.85 14.40
CA GLN A 50 9.57 -0.87 15.42
C GLN A 50 9.60 0.56 14.87
N ALA A 51 9.13 0.78 13.63
CA ALA A 51 9.05 2.11 13.06
C ALA A 51 7.92 2.92 13.71
N GLU A 52 8.04 4.25 13.63
CA GLU A 52 6.98 5.16 14.05
C GLU A 52 5.63 4.81 13.39
N PRO A 53 4.52 4.80 14.15
CA PRO A 53 3.21 4.49 13.61
C PRO A 53 2.84 5.35 12.39
N LEU A 54 2.14 4.74 11.45
CA LEU A 54 1.46 5.42 10.36
C LEU A 54 0.16 6.03 10.87
N SER A 55 -0.17 7.16 10.28
CA SER A 55 -1.47 7.82 10.30
C SER A 55 -2.07 7.80 8.89
N LEU A 56 -3.31 8.25 8.74
CA LEU A 56 -3.92 8.42 7.42
C LEU A 56 -3.22 9.52 6.59
N GLU A 57 -2.58 10.50 7.24
CA GLU A 57 -1.88 11.60 6.56
C GLU A 57 -0.61 11.16 5.83
N ASP A 58 0.00 10.04 6.27
CA ASP A 58 1.14 9.44 5.59
C ASP A 58 0.76 8.90 4.20
N PHE A 59 -0.52 8.61 4.00
CA PHE A 59 -1.06 8.14 2.73
C PHE A 59 -1.66 9.28 1.90
N VAL A 60 -2.42 10.16 2.53
CA VAL A 60 -3.04 11.32 1.89
C VAL A 60 -2.82 12.55 2.77
N PRO A 61 -1.83 13.41 2.46
CA PRO A 61 -1.53 14.58 3.28
C PRO A 61 -2.75 15.46 3.56
N GLY A 62 -2.84 15.96 4.79
CA GLY A 62 -3.90 16.87 5.22
C GLY A 62 -3.99 18.15 4.37
N THR A 63 -2.86 18.58 3.81
CA THR A 63 -2.69 19.75 2.94
C THR A 63 -3.37 19.63 1.57
N LEU A 64 -3.60 18.42 1.08
CA LEU A 64 -4.32 18.21 -0.18
C LEU A 64 -5.81 18.50 0.01
N ALA A 65 -6.44 19.19 -0.95
CA ALA A 65 -7.89 19.37 -0.91
C ALA A 65 -8.63 18.02 -0.92
N PRO A 66 -9.82 17.90 -0.30
CA PRO A 66 -10.68 16.72 -0.47
C PRO A 66 -10.88 16.39 -1.95
N LEU A 67 -11.00 15.10 -2.26
CA LEU A 67 -11.13 14.54 -3.61
C LEU A 67 -9.94 14.78 -4.54
N LYS A 68 -8.82 15.34 -4.04
CA LYS A 68 -7.56 15.37 -4.77
C LYS A 68 -6.90 13.98 -4.69
N PRO A 69 -6.82 13.24 -5.80
CA PRO A 69 -6.19 11.93 -5.80
C PRO A 69 -4.67 12.05 -5.68
N ILE A 70 -4.05 11.11 -4.99
CA ILE A 70 -2.61 10.91 -4.92
C ILE A 70 -2.27 9.45 -5.28
N ALA A 71 -1.22 9.27 -6.09
CA ALA A 71 -0.79 7.95 -6.53
C ALA A 71 0.19 7.33 -5.54
N HIS A 72 0.02 6.03 -5.29
CA HIS A 72 0.98 5.17 -4.60
C HIS A 72 1.43 4.06 -5.54
N HIS A 73 2.63 4.16 -6.07
CA HIS A 73 3.20 3.19 -7.01
C HIS A 73 3.70 1.97 -6.26
N GLY A 74 3.15 0.81 -6.59
CA GLY A 74 3.33 -0.42 -5.84
C GLY A 74 4.02 -1.56 -6.59
N VAL A 75 4.68 -2.42 -5.82
CA VAL A 75 5.31 -3.66 -6.29
C VAL A 75 4.91 -4.79 -5.33
N ASN A 76 4.18 -5.80 -5.82
CA ASN A 76 3.73 -6.93 -5.02
C ASN A 76 4.65 -8.17 -5.18
N THR A 77 4.48 -9.12 -4.26
CA THR A 77 5.17 -10.41 -4.27
C THR A 77 4.33 -11.55 -4.84
N LEU A 78 3.21 -11.26 -5.52
CA LEU A 78 2.36 -12.30 -6.09
C LEU A 78 3.12 -13.07 -7.19
N PRO A 79 2.82 -14.37 -7.38
CA PRO A 79 3.45 -15.20 -8.41
C PRO A 79 2.91 -14.87 -9.81
N LEU A 80 3.10 -13.62 -10.24
CA LEU A 80 2.67 -13.07 -11.52
C LEU A 80 3.90 -12.73 -12.39
N PRO A 81 3.74 -12.67 -13.73
CA PRO A 81 4.74 -12.07 -14.60
C PRO A 81 5.11 -10.65 -14.13
N ALA A 82 6.30 -10.16 -14.48
CA ALA A 82 6.82 -8.88 -13.98
C ALA A 82 5.83 -7.70 -14.13
N SER A 83 5.11 -7.62 -15.24
CA SER A 83 4.09 -6.59 -15.48
C SER A 83 2.87 -6.70 -14.55
N GLY A 84 2.55 -7.89 -14.05
CA GLY A 84 1.47 -8.12 -13.08
C GLY A 84 1.87 -7.84 -11.62
N ARG A 85 3.17 -7.63 -11.36
CA ARG A 85 3.66 -7.26 -10.02
C ARG A 85 3.57 -5.77 -9.75
N LEU A 86 3.45 -4.95 -10.80
CA LEU A 86 3.34 -3.50 -10.70
C LEU A 86 1.87 -3.07 -10.63
N PHE A 87 1.57 -2.10 -9.77
CA PHE A 87 0.24 -1.51 -9.65
C PHE A 87 0.32 -0.10 -9.09
N THR A 88 -0.80 0.60 -9.07
CA THR A 88 -0.94 1.90 -8.41
C THR A 88 -2.15 1.84 -7.48
N LYS A 89 -1.97 2.24 -6.22
CA LYS A 89 -3.10 2.56 -5.35
C LYS A 89 -3.38 4.04 -5.48
N TRP A 90 -4.52 4.37 -6.09
CA TRP A 90 -5.02 5.75 -6.08
C TRP A 90 -5.76 5.96 -4.78
N MET A 91 -5.40 7.00 -4.04
CA MET A 91 -6.01 7.32 -2.75
C MET A 91 -6.47 8.77 -2.73
N THR A 92 -7.52 9.05 -1.97
CA THR A 92 -8.00 10.41 -1.72
C THR A 92 -8.60 10.51 -0.33
N ARG A 93 -8.62 11.72 0.22
CA ARG A 93 -9.51 12.07 1.32
C ARG A 93 -10.89 12.41 0.76
N GLN A 94 -11.93 11.85 1.36
CA GLN A 94 -13.33 12.13 1.04
C GLN A 94 -13.78 13.42 1.75
N THR A 95 -14.93 13.95 1.37
CA THR A 95 -15.49 15.19 1.95
C THR A 95 -15.86 15.05 3.43
N ASP A 96 -16.14 13.84 3.89
CA ASP A 96 -16.39 13.50 5.31
C ASP A 96 -15.10 13.23 6.11
N GLY A 97 -13.93 13.38 5.49
CA GLY A 97 -12.62 13.17 6.12
C GLY A 97 -12.11 11.73 6.09
N THR A 98 -12.92 10.75 5.66
CA THR A 98 -12.45 9.38 5.48
C THR A 98 -11.45 9.28 4.32
N VAL A 99 -10.62 8.23 4.30
CA VAL A 99 -9.66 8.00 3.22
C VAL A 99 -10.05 6.74 2.45
N ALA A 100 -10.16 6.86 1.14
CA ALA A 100 -10.57 5.78 0.25
C ALA A 100 -9.67 5.71 -0.98
N GLY A 101 -9.69 4.56 -1.63
CA GLY A 101 -8.89 4.36 -2.84
C GLY A 101 -9.31 3.16 -3.66
N TRP A 102 -8.65 2.99 -4.80
CA TRP A 102 -8.79 1.82 -5.65
C TRP A 102 -7.44 1.40 -6.25
N ASN A 103 -7.35 0.17 -6.73
CA ASN A 103 -6.15 -0.40 -7.31
C ASN A 103 -6.15 -0.24 -8.85
N GLY A 104 -5.39 0.71 -9.34
CA GLY A 104 -5.01 0.82 -10.74
C GLY A 104 -4.04 -0.30 -11.13
N SER A 105 -4.48 -1.21 -11.99
CA SER A 105 -3.60 -2.20 -12.62
C SER A 105 -3.95 -2.35 -14.10
N PRO A 106 -3.01 -2.84 -14.95
CA PRO A 106 -3.32 -3.17 -16.34
C PRO A 106 -4.47 -4.17 -16.50
N TRP A 107 -4.76 -4.93 -15.44
CA TRP A 107 -5.79 -5.97 -15.40
C TRP A 107 -7.09 -5.51 -14.73
N ALA A 108 -7.20 -4.25 -14.29
CA ALA A 108 -8.35 -3.75 -13.52
C ALA A 108 -9.69 -3.91 -14.26
N TRP A 109 -9.67 -3.90 -15.61
CA TRP A 109 -10.86 -4.16 -16.42
C TRP A 109 -11.38 -5.62 -16.29
N LEU A 110 -10.49 -6.57 -15.98
CA LEU A 110 -10.81 -7.98 -15.83
C LEU A 110 -11.17 -8.33 -14.39
N ILE A 111 -10.35 -7.88 -13.42
CA ILE A 111 -10.48 -8.25 -12.01
C ILE A 111 -11.21 -7.22 -11.16
N GLY A 112 -11.67 -6.12 -11.75
CA GLY A 112 -12.30 -5.00 -11.06
C GLY A 112 -11.31 -4.01 -10.44
N PRO A 113 -11.81 -2.82 -10.01
CA PRO A 113 -10.96 -1.75 -9.47
C PRO A 113 -10.44 -2.04 -8.06
N GLY A 114 -11.06 -2.96 -7.32
CA GLY A 114 -10.62 -3.30 -5.96
C GLY A 114 -10.64 -2.09 -5.02
N TYR A 115 -11.81 -1.50 -4.79
CA TYR A 115 -11.96 -0.34 -3.90
C TYR A 115 -11.64 -0.70 -2.45
N PHE A 116 -11.14 0.25 -1.68
CA PHE A 116 -10.82 0.05 -0.26
C PHE A 116 -10.97 1.34 0.54
N VAL A 117 -11.05 1.19 1.86
CA VAL A 117 -10.98 2.29 2.83
C VAL A 117 -9.71 2.14 3.66
N LEU A 118 -8.99 3.24 3.92
CA LEU A 118 -7.93 3.24 4.91
C LEU A 118 -8.50 3.58 6.28
N ARG A 119 -8.11 2.82 7.29
CA ARG A 119 -8.49 3.07 8.69
C ARG A 119 -7.32 2.79 9.63
N PRO A 120 -7.26 3.43 10.80
CA PRO A 120 -6.38 2.97 11.87
C PRO A 120 -6.64 1.50 12.22
N SER A 121 -5.60 0.79 12.61
CA SER A 121 -5.72 -0.56 13.15
C SER A 121 -6.39 -0.57 14.52
N GLU A 122 -7.21 -1.58 14.77
CA GLU A 122 -7.96 -1.72 16.03
C GLU A 122 -7.54 -3.00 16.77
N GLY A 123 -7.49 -2.93 18.11
CA GLY A 123 -7.19 -4.09 18.95
C GLY A 123 -5.89 -4.81 18.57
N ASP A 124 -5.96 -6.13 18.36
CA ASP A 124 -4.79 -6.95 18.04
C ASP A 124 -4.18 -6.65 16.65
N GLU A 125 -4.91 -5.99 15.74
CA GLU A 125 -4.38 -5.59 14.44
C GLU A 125 -3.16 -4.65 14.56
N GLN A 126 -3.08 -3.90 15.66
CA GLN A 126 -1.99 -2.95 15.94
C GLN A 126 -0.61 -3.61 15.97
N ARG A 127 -0.54 -4.92 16.26
CA ARG A 127 0.71 -5.70 16.23
C ARG A 127 1.22 -5.92 14.80
N HIS A 128 0.33 -5.86 13.83
CA HIS A 128 0.64 -6.09 12.41
C HIS A 128 0.87 -4.77 11.68
N GLY A 129 0.25 -3.68 12.11
CA GLY A 129 0.49 -2.36 11.53
C GLY A 129 -0.40 -1.34 12.20
N SER A 130 -0.17 -0.06 11.94
CA SER A 130 -0.94 1.04 12.54
C SER A 130 -2.09 1.51 11.66
N VAL A 131 -2.06 1.17 10.37
CA VAL A 131 -3.13 1.43 9.40
C VAL A 131 -3.47 0.15 8.65
N VAL A 132 -4.74 -0.02 8.32
CA VAL A 132 -5.26 -1.12 7.50
C VAL A 132 -5.85 -0.57 6.21
N VAL A 133 -5.48 -1.19 5.09
CA VAL A 133 -6.25 -1.12 3.85
C VAL A 133 -7.37 -2.16 3.96
N ASP A 134 -8.59 -1.70 4.16
CA ASP A 134 -9.76 -2.53 4.45
C ASP A 134 -10.57 -2.74 3.17
N TYR A 135 -10.53 -3.95 2.62
CA TYR A 135 -11.32 -4.35 1.44
C TYR A 135 -12.69 -4.94 1.78
N TYR A 136 -13.00 -5.15 3.07
CA TYR A 136 -14.36 -5.50 3.49
C TYR A 136 -15.28 -4.29 3.35
N ARG A 137 -14.73 -3.09 3.52
CA ARG A 137 -15.46 -1.84 3.38
C ARG A 137 -15.46 -1.35 1.93
N THR A 138 -16.65 -0.96 1.48
CA THR A 138 -16.82 -0.23 0.22
C THR A 138 -16.94 1.26 0.56
N PRO A 139 -16.19 2.16 -0.09
CA PRO A 139 -16.31 3.59 0.16
C PRO A 139 -17.74 4.07 -0.07
N GLY A 140 -18.29 4.82 0.90
CA GLY A 140 -19.67 5.32 0.86
C GLY A 140 -19.80 6.77 0.40
N GLY A 141 -18.77 7.60 0.61
CA GLY A 141 -18.81 9.01 0.24
C GLY A 141 -18.42 9.29 -1.21
N GLU A 142 -18.33 10.57 -1.55
CA GLU A 142 -17.94 11.05 -2.88
C GLU A 142 -16.53 10.61 -3.27
N MET A 143 -16.36 10.23 -4.54
CA MET A 143 -15.09 9.84 -5.17
C MET A 143 -14.65 10.89 -6.21
N PRO A 144 -13.36 11.02 -6.51
CA PRO A 144 -12.87 11.91 -7.55
C PRO A 144 -13.50 11.61 -8.92
N ALA A 145 -13.77 12.66 -9.70
CA ALA A 145 -14.31 12.51 -11.03
C ALA A 145 -13.39 11.65 -11.93
N GLY A 146 -13.99 10.80 -12.75
CA GLY A 146 -13.28 9.92 -13.69
C GLY A 146 -12.74 8.63 -13.07
N TRP A 147 -12.86 8.42 -11.76
CA TRP A 147 -12.56 7.12 -11.16
C TRP A 147 -13.56 6.04 -11.63
N PRO A 148 -13.16 4.76 -11.64
CA PRO A 148 -14.06 3.66 -12.00
C PRO A 148 -15.29 3.63 -11.10
N TRP A 149 -16.39 3.05 -11.57
CA TRP A 149 -17.60 2.91 -10.75
C TRP A 149 -17.31 2.10 -9.48
N VAL A 150 -17.74 2.63 -8.34
CA VAL A 150 -17.57 1.96 -7.04
C VAL A 150 -18.39 0.67 -7.03
N ARG A 151 -17.73 -0.44 -6.69
CA ARG A 151 -18.36 -1.76 -6.58
C ARG A 151 -17.80 -2.49 -5.37
N PRO A 152 -18.64 -3.17 -4.58
CA PRO A 152 -18.18 -3.91 -3.41
C PRO A 152 -17.37 -5.14 -3.81
N ASN A 153 -16.23 -5.38 -3.15
CA ASN A 153 -15.27 -6.40 -3.57
C ASN A 153 -15.79 -7.83 -3.56
N TRP A 154 -16.93 -8.13 -2.95
CA TRP A 154 -17.55 -9.46 -3.00
C TRP A 154 -18.32 -9.74 -4.30
N LEU A 155 -18.47 -8.75 -5.19
CA LEU A 155 -19.21 -8.90 -6.45
C LEU A 155 -18.31 -9.31 -7.62
N GLY A 156 -18.51 -10.50 -8.19
CA GLY A 156 -17.82 -10.94 -9.41
C GLY A 156 -16.35 -11.34 -9.17
N LEU A 157 -15.50 -11.19 -10.19
CA LEU A 157 -14.09 -11.66 -10.15
C LEU A 157 -13.23 -10.94 -9.11
N GLN A 158 -13.58 -9.71 -8.70
CA GLN A 158 -12.90 -9.00 -7.60
C GLN A 158 -13.00 -9.74 -6.25
N ALA A 159 -13.98 -10.62 -6.06
CA ALA A 159 -14.11 -11.40 -4.83
C ALA A 159 -12.94 -12.36 -4.61
N LEU A 160 -12.37 -12.88 -5.70
CA LEU A 160 -11.24 -13.79 -5.63
C LEU A 160 -9.95 -13.07 -5.23
N VAL A 161 -9.77 -11.83 -5.71
CA VAL A 161 -8.56 -11.03 -5.53
C VAL A 161 -8.62 -10.19 -4.25
N TYR A 162 -9.65 -9.36 -4.12
CA TYR A 162 -9.77 -8.34 -3.07
C TYR A 162 -10.76 -8.72 -1.97
N GLY A 163 -11.67 -9.67 -2.24
CA GLY A 163 -12.65 -10.11 -1.26
C GLY A 163 -11.99 -10.64 0.02
N TRP A 164 -12.49 -10.18 1.17
CA TRP A 164 -12.09 -10.62 2.51
C TRP A 164 -10.62 -10.39 2.87
N CYS A 165 -10.02 -9.33 2.31
CA CYS A 165 -8.61 -8.98 2.55
C CYS A 165 -8.47 -7.77 3.48
N HIS A 166 -7.50 -7.82 4.37
CA HIS A 166 -6.92 -6.66 5.06
C HIS A 166 -5.44 -6.60 4.69
N ASP A 167 -4.95 -5.42 4.29
CA ASP A 167 -3.51 -5.21 4.23
C ASP A 167 -3.07 -4.39 5.45
N HIS A 168 -2.27 -4.99 6.32
CA HIS A 168 -1.74 -4.29 7.49
C HIS A 168 -0.48 -3.53 7.09
N MET A 169 -0.49 -2.22 7.29
CA MET A 169 0.52 -1.30 6.77
C MET A 169 1.54 -0.90 7.84
N ARG A 170 2.80 -0.78 7.43
CA ARG A 170 3.92 -0.29 8.24
C ARG A 170 4.71 0.78 7.50
N ARG A 171 5.33 1.67 8.30
CA ARG A 171 6.20 2.74 7.80
C ARG A 171 7.55 2.17 7.38
N VAL A 172 8.06 2.62 6.24
CA VAL A 172 9.44 2.35 5.79
C VAL A 172 10.25 3.65 5.71
N GLY A 173 9.65 4.72 5.20
CA GLY A 173 10.20 6.07 5.16
C GLY A 173 9.07 7.11 5.11
N HIS A 174 9.39 8.35 4.80
CA HIS A 174 8.40 9.43 4.68
C HIS A 174 7.41 9.23 3.52
N HIS A 175 7.89 8.65 2.42
CA HIS A 175 7.11 8.42 1.20
C HIS A 175 6.94 6.94 0.86
N VAL A 176 7.45 6.05 1.72
CA VAL A 176 7.43 4.60 1.47
C VAL A 176 6.73 3.87 2.60
N THR A 177 5.77 3.03 2.23
CA THR A 177 5.07 2.12 3.14
C THR A 177 5.12 0.69 2.61
N ILE A 178 4.90 -0.27 3.51
CA ILE A 178 4.84 -1.69 3.16
C ILE A 178 3.59 -2.33 3.80
N GLY A 179 2.88 -3.13 3.02
CA GLY A 179 1.72 -3.88 3.46
C GLY A 179 1.97 -5.38 3.46
N ALA A 180 1.36 -6.08 4.42
CA ALA A 180 1.23 -7.54 4.40
C ALA A 180 -0.26 -7.92 4.26
N ALA A 181 -0.55 -8.80 3.32
CA ALA A 181 -1.92 -9.24 3.02
C ALA A 181 -2.40 -10.32 3.99
N TRP A 182 -3.61 -10.12 4.50
CA TRP A 182 -4.32 -11.04 5.38
C TRP A 182 -5.69 -11.36 4.82
N LYS A 183 -6.05 -12.64 4.79
CA LYS A 183 -7.35 -13.10 4.30
C LYS A 183 -8.05 -13.92 5.36
N TRP A 184 -9.30 -13.58 5.67
CA TRP A 184 -10.06 -14.20 6.77
C TRP A 184 -9.30 -14.22 8.11
N GLY A 185 -8.59 -13.12 8.41
CA GLY A 185 -7.83 -12.96 9.64
C GLY A 185 -6.56 -13.81 9.71
N ARG A 186 -6.03 -14.31 8.58
CA ARG A 186 -4.78 -15.07 8.52
C ARG A 186 -3.78 -14.45 7.54
N PRO A 187 -2.47 -14.46 7.84
CA PRO A 187 -1.46 -13.97 6.91
C PRO A 187 -1.42 -14.86 5.65
N VAL A 188 -1.37 -14.22 4.47
CA VAL A 188 -1.30 -14.90 3.17
C VAL A 188 0.15 -15.20 2.75
N GLY A 189 1.13 -14.58 3.41
CA GLY A 189 2.54 -14.67 3.01
C GLY A 189 2.83 -13.88 1.72
N SER A 190 2.11 -12.78 1.51
CA SER A 190 2.32 -11.85 0.41
C SER A 190 2.46 -10.44 0.94
N TRP A 191 3.39 -9.70 0.35
CA TRP A 191 3.70 -8.32 0.69
C TRP A 191 3.59 -7.43 -0.54
N PHE A 192 3.51 -6.14 -0.29
CA PHE A 192 3.72 -5.13 -1.31
C PHE A 192 4.30 -3.87 -0.69
N VAL A 193 5.15 -3.20 -1.45
CA VAL A 193 5.68 -1.88 -1.11
C VAL A 193 4.96 -0.82 -1.92
N LEU A 194 4.83 0.39 -1.37
CA LEU A 194 4.24 1.56 -2.02
C LEU A 194 5.19 2.75 -1.93
N ALA A 195 5.39 3.45 -3.05
CA ALA A 195 5.99 4.79 -3.08
C ALA A 195 4.90 5.83 -3.40
N ARG A 196 4.62 6.71 -2.45
CA ARG A 196 3.68 7.82 -2.60
C ARG A 196 4.30 8.92 -3.48
N GLU A 197 3.51 9.49 -4.38
CA GLU A 197 3.91 10.72 -5.09
C GLU A 197 4.04 11.90 -4.12
N GLU A 198 4.78 12.92 -4.54
CA GLU A 198 4.79 14.21 -3.82
C GLU A 198 3.49 14.95 -4.15
N GLY A 199 2.86 15.54 -3.13
CA GLY A 199 1.55 16.19 -3.22
C GLY A 199 1.61 17.60 -2.65
#